data_AF-A0A970GWT3-F1
#
_entry.id   AF-A0A970GWT3-F1
#
_cell.length_a   1.000
_cell.length_b   1.000
_cell.length_c   1.000
_cell.angle_alpha   90.00
_cell.angle_beta   90.00
_cell.angle_gamma   90.00
#
_symmetry.space_group_name_H-M   'P 1'
#
loop_
_entity.id
_entity.type
_entity.pdbx_description
1 polymer ?
#
loop_
_entity_poly.entity_id
_entity_poly.type
_entity_poly.pdbx_seq_one_letter_code
_entity_poly.pdbx_strand_id
1 'polypeptide(L)'
;MIKILSFLGTNEYKLVKYYYGDIEVETRFVQECIYRIVSLREKEKPVLLVGLTKEAGIKNWPELKKVLDDRGYLYECIGISDGKNNTELWNNFETLYSHINPEDKVYFDVTHSFRSIPLLVTSVLNYAKFVKGMEIEEIYYGAFEAKDEENRAPIFNLSAFNQITDWTIASEKFLETGDSRALARILKSEINPILREKKDKDHYAKLVNKVSDKLVCFSSALYTVRGKVIIRYGKQLKEALEAIKDEKNEIMSLVPFNKILNMIYEKVAFYSGEIVLDIHNTVKLCKEFNLVQQAYTLLRENLVTYACVKAGFDVYDKKAREDTAKAISAKEYFDKKVIEIYSDISYIRNDINHGGYRDSSMGADKFREKLDEMINRFEMIINE
;
A
#
# COMPACT_ATOMS: atom_id res chain seq x y z
N MET A 1 -23.05 -8.08 4.54
CA MET A 1 -23.61 -9.37 4.03
C MET A 1 -22.60 -10.00 3.07
N ILE A 2 -22.76 -11.29 2.75
CA ILE A 2 -21.91 -11.94 1.73
C ILE A 2 -22.62 -11.86 0.37
N LYS A 3 -21.95 -11.28 -0.61
CA LYS A 3 -22.50 -11.07 -1.96
C LYS A 3 -21.56 -11.63 -3.01
N ILE A 4 -22.13 -12.22 -4.05
CA ILE A 4 -21.40 -12.65 -5.25
C ILE A 4 -21.88 -11.78 -6.40
N LEU A 5 -21.02 -10.96 -6.97
CA LEU A 5 -21.31 -10.24 -8.20
C LEU A 5 -20.92 -11.11 -9.39
N SER A 6 -21.86 -11.39 -10.29
CA SER A 6 -21.61 -12.10 -11.54
C SER A 6 -22.40 -11.46 -12.68
N PHE A 7 -21.98 -11.73 -13.91
CA PHE A 7 -22.63 -11.25 -15.12
C PHE A 7 -23.08 -12.42 -15.98
N LEU A 8 -24.20 -12.24 -16.67
CA LEU A 8 -24.68 -13.23 -17.63
C LEU A 8 -24.42 -12.75 -19.05
N GLY A 9 -23.78 -13.61 -19.83
CA GLY A 9 -23.54 -13.39 -21.25
C GLY A 9 -24.68 -13.93 -22.12
N THR A 10 -24.52 -13.80 -23.44
CA THR A 10 -25.51 -14.18 -24.45
C THR A 10 -25.12 -15.42 -25.27
N ASN A 11 -23.94 -15.99 -24.99
CA ASN A 11 -23.45 -17.22 -25.62
C ASN A 11 -24.30 -18.42 -25.18
N GLU A 12 -24.32 -19.45 -26.02
CA GLU A 12 -24.93 -20.73 -25.69
C GLU A 12 -24.02 -21.52 -24.74
N TYR A 13 -24.43 -21.63 -23.48
CA TYR A 13 -23.64 -22.34 -22.47
C TYR A 13 -23.83 -23.84 -22.58
N LYS A 14 -22.71 -24.56 -22.53
CA LYS A 14 -22.66 -26.03 -22.62
C LYS A 14 -22.46 -26.63 -21.23
N LEU A 15 -22.97 -27.84 -21.05
CA LEU A 15 -22.79 -28.58 -19.81
C LEU A 15 -21.31 -28.95 -19.64
N VAL A 16 -20.74 -28.62 -18.49
CA VAL A 16 -19.35 -28.87 -18.15
C VAL A 16 -19.25 -29.13 -16.65
N LYS A 17 -18.19 -29.80 -16.22
CA LYS A 17 -17.90 -29.93 -14.80
C LYS A 17 -16.91 -28.85 -14.36
N TYR A 18 -17.40 -27.79 -13.72
CA TYR A 18 -16.52 -26.77 -13.15
C TYR A 18 -15.91 -27.29 -11.85
N TYR A 19 -14.62 -26.99 -11.61
CA TYR A 19 -13.94 -27.37 -10.38
C TYR A 19 -13.07 -26.27 -9.77
N TYR A 20 -12.97 -26.26 -8.45
CA TYR A 20 -12.08 -25.42 -7.65
C TYR A 20 -11.61 -26.17 -6.41
N GLY A 21 -10.33 -26.56 -6.36
CA GLY A 21 -9.84 -27.51 -5.35
C GLY A 21 -10.64 -28.81 -5.41
N ASP A 22 -11.22 -29.22 -4.28
CA ASP A 22 -12.03 -30.44 -4.17
C ASP A 22 -13.53 -30.21 -4.52
N ILE A 23 -13.93 -28.99 -4.84
CA ILE A 23 -15.33 -28.65 -5.16
C ILE A 23 -15.56 -28.85 -6.65
N GLU A 24 -16.48 -29.75 -7.01
CA GLU A 24 -16.92 -29.96 -8.39
C GLU A 24 -18.44 -29.75 -8.52
N VAL A 25 -18.86 -29.10 -9.61
CA VAL A 25 -20.26 -28.93 -9.98
C VAL A 25 -20.42 -29.12 -11.49
N GLU A 26 -21.21 -30.11 -11.89
CA GLU A 26 -21.64 -30.25 -13.28
C GLU A 26 -22.82 -29.32 -13.54
N THR A 27 -22.60 -28.31 -14.39
CA THR A 27 -23.57 -27.25 -14.66
C THR A 27 -23.27 -26.55 -15.98
N ARG A 28 -24.27 -25.84 -16.51
CA ARG A 28 -24.11 -24.92 -17.63
C ARG A 28 -23.68 -23.53 -17.17
N PHE A 29 -23.86 -23.22 -15.89
CA PHE A 29 -23.69 -21.87 -15.34
C PHE A 29 -22.62 -21.87 -14.27
N VAL A 30 -21.47 -21.25 -14.57
CA VAL A 30 -20.35 -21.10 -13.61
C VAL A 30 -20.81 -20.48 -12.28
N GLN A 31 -21.83 -19.64 -12.32
CA GLN A 31 -22.45 -19.01 -11.15
C GLN A 31 -22.91 -20.02 -10.11
N GLU A 32 -23.43 -21.19 -10.52
CA GLU A 32 -23.83 -22.25 -9.59
C GLU A 32 -22.62 -22.82 -8.83
N CYS A 33 -21.51 -23.03 -9.54
CA CYS A 33 -20.28 -23.52 -8.94
C CYS A 33 -19.67 -22.49 -7.97
N ILE A 34 -19.57 -21.23 -8.41
CA ILE A 34 -19.07 -20.12 -7.57
C ILE A 34 -19.94 -19.92 -6.33
N TYR A 35 -21.26 -19.99 -6.45
CA TYR A 35 -22.17 -19.93 -5.30
C TYR A 35 -21.84 -21.00 -4.27
N ARG A 36 -21.60 -22.24 -4.73
CA ARG A 36 -21.24 -23.36 -3.88
C ARG A 36 -19.88 -23.17 -3.20
N ILE A 37 -18.89 -22.68 -3.94
CA ILE A 37 -17.55 -22.36 -3.42
C ILE A 37 -17.66 -21.36 -2.25
N VAL A 38 -18.33 -20.23 -2.48
CA VAL A 38 -18.48 -19.18 -1.48
C VAL A 38 -19.31 -19.64 -0.28
N SER A 39 -20.39 -20.37 -0.51
CA SER A 39 -21.25 -20.88 0.56
C SER A 39 -20.50 -21.82 1.51
N LEU A 40 -19.65 -22.69 0.96
CA LEU A 40 -18.84 -23.62 1.76
C LEU A 40 -17.72 -22.89 2.52
N ARG A 41 -17.10 -21.88 1.90
CA ARG A 41 -16.04 -21.06 2.50
C ARG A 41 -16.55 -20.25 3.69
N GLU A 42 -17.61 -19.49 3.49
CA GLU A 42 -18.17 -18.60 4.52
C GLU A 42 -19.10 -19.32 5.50
N LYS A 43 -19.52 -20.55 5.18
CA LYS A 43 -20.51 -21.33 5.96
C LYS A 43 -21.85 -20.60 6.12
N GLU A 44 -22.21 -19.82 5.12
CA GLU A 44 -23.45 -19.02 5.07
C GLU A 44 -23.94 -18.96 3.62
N LYS A 45 -25.23 -18.70 3.41
CA LYS A 45 -25.79 -18.51 2.05
C LYS A 45 -25.49 -17.09 1.54
N PRO A 46 -24.66 -16.91 0.51
CA PRO A 46 -24.44 -15.61 -0.10
C PRO A 46 -25.65 -15.17 -0.92
N VAL A 47 -25.75 -13.88 -1.22
CA VAL A 47 -26.69 -13.35 -2.23
C VAL A 47 -25.96 -13.20 -3.56
N LEU A 48 -26.45 -13.89 -4.60
CA LEU A 48 -25.91 -13.77 -5.96
C LEU A 48 -26.53 -12.57 -6.67
N LEU A 49 -25.75 -11.52 -6.87
CA LEU A 49 -26.08 -10.36 -7.68
C LEU A 49 -25.78 -10.67 -9.16
N VAL A 50 -26.81 -10.82 -9.98
CA VAL A 50 -26.67 -11.16 -11.40
C VAL A 50 -26.89 -9.92 -12.26
N GLY A 51 -25.81 -9.39 -12.83
CA GLY A 51 -25.82 -8.35 -13.84
C GLY A 51 -26.35 -8.85 -15.17
N LEU A 52 -27.46 -8.27 -15.64
CA LEU A 52 -28.19 -8.71 -16.84
C LEU A 52 -28.36 -7.54 -17.82
N THR A 53 -27.88 -7.72 -19.05
CA THR A 53 -28.37 -6.92 -20.18
C THR A 53 -29.73 -7.44 -20.63
N LYS A 54 -30.46 -6.63 -21.41
CA LYS A 54 -31.77 -7.03 -21.96
C LYS A 54 -31.69 -8.36 -22.71
N GLU A 55 -30.65 -8.56 -23.52
CA GLU A 55 -30.48 -9.78 -24.31
C GLU A 55 -30.14 -11.00 -23.45
N ALA A 56 -29.24 -10.85 -22.47
CA ALA A 56 -28.89 -11.93 -21.54
C ALA A 56 -30.09 -12.36 -20.68
N GLY A 57 -30.93 -11.39 -20.30
CA GLY A 57 -32.19 -11.61 -19.58
C GLY A 57 -33.21 -12.45 -20.36
N ILE A 58 -33.14 -12.47 -21.69
CA ILE A 58 -34.01 -13.30 -22.54
C ILE A 58 -33.38 -14.68 -22.77
N LYS A 59 -32.09 -14.73 -23.10
CA LYS A 59 -31.45 -15.98 -23.57
C LYS A 59 -31.15 -16.96 -22.45
N ASN A 60 -30.46 -16.51 -21.39
CA ASN A 60 -29.83 -17.41 -20.43
C ASN A 60 -30.45 -17.29 -19.02
N TRP A 61 -31.05 -16.14 -18.69
CA TRP A 61 -31.60 -15.90 -17.36
C TRP A 61 -32.71 -16.87 -16.94
N PRO A 62 -33.70 -17.24 -17.79
CA PRO A 62 -34.76 -18.15 -17.37
C PRO A 62 -34.24 -19.51 -16.89
N GLU A 63 -33.22 -20.02 -17.57
CA GLU A 63 -32.61 -21.31 -17.24
C GLU A 63 -31.75 -21.23 -15.97
N LEU A 64 -30.93 -20.18 -15.83
CA LEU A 64 -30.17 -19.97 -14.59
C LEU A 64 -31.12 -19.78 -13.40
N LYS A 65 -32.16 -18.95 -13.53
CA LYS A 65 -33.15 -18.71 -12.48
C LYS A 65 -33.75 -20.02 -11.97
N LYS A 66 -34.12 -20.93 -12.89
CA LYS A 66 -34.63 -22.25 -12.52
C LYS A 66 -33.63 -23.04 -11.68
N VAL A 67 -32.35 -23.06 -12.07
CA VAL A 67 -31.28 -23.72 -11.29
C VAL A 67 -31.16 -23.11 -9.89
N LEU A 68 -31.20 -21.78 -9.78
CA LEU A 68 -31.10 -21.09 -8.49
C LEU A 68 -32.31 -21.38 -7.59
N ASP A 69 -33.53 -21.35 -8.15
CA ASP A 69 -34.78 -21.66 -7.45
C ASP A 69 -34.80 -23.12 -6.95
N ASP A 70 -34.47 -24.09 -7.83
CA ASP A 70 -34.45 -25.52 -7.51
C ASP A 70 -33.44 -25.84 -6.39
N ARG A 71 -32.36 -25.07 -6.28
CA ARG A 71 -31.32 -25.20 -5.24
C ARG A 71 -31.61 -24.37 -3.98
N GLY A 72 -32.60 -23.49 -4.00
CA GLY A 72 -32.89 -22.54 -2.92
C GLY A 72 -31.72 -21.57 -2.65
N TYR A 73 -31.05 -21.13 -3.71
CA TYR A 73 -29.99 -20.12 -3.68
C TYR A 73 -30.59 -18.71 -3.66
N LEU A 74 -30.01 -17.82 -2.85
CA LEU A 74 -30.44 -16.43 -2.77
C LEU A 74 -29.83 -15.61 -3.90
N TYR A 75 -30.64 -14.82 -4.61
CA TYR A 75 -30.16 -14.01 -5.73
C TYR A 75 -30.97 -12.72 -5.89
N GLU A 76 -30.35 -11.74 -6.54
CA GLU A 76 -30.97 -10.49 -6.98
C GLU A 76 -30.55 -10.19 -8.42
N CYS A 77 -31.47 -9.64 -9.21
CA CYS A 77 -31.19 -9.24 -10.59
C CYS A 77 -30.80 -7.77 -10.65
N ILE A 78 -29.69 -7.47 -11.33
CA ILE A 78 -29.24 -6.10 -11.56
C ILE A 78 -29.33 -5.82 -13.06
N GLY A 79 -30.27 -4.97 -13.46
CA GLY A 79 -30.39 -4.54 -14.84
C GLY A 79 -29.23 -3.61 -15.23
N ILE A 80 -28.44 -4.01 -16.22
CA ILE A 80 -27.34 -3.20 -16.75
C ILE A 80 -27.53 -2.95 -18.25
N SER A 81 -26.96 -1.86 -18.73
CA SER A 81 -26.89 -1.51 -20.14
C SER A 81 -25.67 -2.17 -20.80
N ASP A 82 -25.65 -2.24 -22.13
CA ASP A 82 -24.53 -2.84 -22.88
C ASP A 82 -23.22 -2.04 -22.77
N GLY A 83 -23.28 -0.78 -22.34
CA GLY A 83 -22.12 0.09 -22.17
C GLY A 83 -21.59 0.64 -23.51
N LYS A 84 -22.49 0.88 -24.47
CA LYS A 84 -22.14 1.32 -25.84
C LYS A 84 -21.73 2.79 -25.93
N ASN A 85 -22.02 3.57 -24.90
CA ASN A 85 -21.68 4.98 -24.79
C ASN A 85 -21.39 5.34 -23.32
N ASN A 86 -20.81 6.52 -23.09
CA ASN A 86 -20.42 6.97 -21.75
C ASN A 86 -21.61 7.06 -20.78
N THR A 87 -22.78 7.47 -21.24
CA THR A 87 -23.98 7.57 -20.39
C THR A 87 -24.39 6.18 -19.88
N GLU A 88 -24.40 5.16 -20.74
CA GLU A 88 -24.66 3.78 -20.34
C GLU A 88 -23.60 3.25 -19.35
N LEU A 89 -22.32 3.57 -19.55
CA LEU A 89 -21.25 3.16 -18.63
C LEU A 89 -21.42 3.80 -17.24
N TRP A 90 -21.77 5.07 -17.16
CA TRP A 90 -22.05 5.76 -15.89
C TRP A 90 -23.31 5.24 -15.21
N ASN A 91 -24.37 4.96 -15.97
CA ASN A 91 -25.57 4.33 -15.41
C ASN A 91 -25.26 2.94 -14.83
N ASN A 92 -24.41 2.17 -15.51
CA ASN A 92 -23.93 0.88 -15.00
C ASN A 92 -23.09 1.05 -13.73
N PHE A 93 -22.22 2.06 -13.67
CA PHE A 93 -21.45 2.40 -12.47
C PHE A 93 -22.38 2.65 -11.27
N GLU A 94 -23.33 3.57 -11.40
CA GLU A 94 -24.27 3.93 -10.32
C GLU A 94 -25.12 2.74 -9.88
N THR A 95 -25.60 1.96 -10.86
CA THR A 95 -26.40 0.77 -10.59
C THR A 95 -25.60 -0.26 -9.80
N LEU A 96 -24.41 -0.62 -10.24
CA LEU A 96 -23.56 -1.60 -9.53
C LEU A 96 -23.14 -1.09 -8.15
N TYR A 97 -22.74 0.18 -8.07
CA TYR A 97 -22.29 0.81 -6.84
C TYR A 97 -23.40 0.84 -5.78
N SER A 98 -24.64 1.15 -6.14
CA SER A 98 -25.78 1.21 -5.21
C SER A 98 -26.15 -0.14 -4.59
N HIS A 99 -25.86 -1.25 -5.26
CA HIS A 99 -26.13 -2.61 -4.73
C HIS A 99 -25.04 -3.14 -3.79
N ILE A 100 -23.92 -2.42 -3.64
CA ILE A 100 -22.86 -2.73 -2.68
C ILE A 100 -23.08 -1.87 -1.44
N ASN A 101 -23.16 -2.47 -0.25
CA ASN A 101 -23.34 -1.74 1.00
C ASN A 101 -22.02 -1.67 1.78
N PRO A 102 -21.92 -0.75 2.76
CA PRO A 102 -20.83 -0.80 3.74
C PRO A 102 -20.74 -2.17 4.41
N GLU A 103 -19.52 -2.60 4.72
CA GLU A 103 -19.21 -3.88 5.39
C GLU A 103 -19.66 -5.15 4.63
N ASP A 104 -20.06 -5.02 3.36
CA ASP A 104 -20.28 -6.20 2.52
C ASP A 104 -18.95 -6.91 2.23
N LYS A 105 -19.02 -8.24 2.25
CA LYS A 105 -17.99 -9.14 1.73
C LYS A 105 -18.37 -9.52 0.32
N VAL A 106 -17.62 -9.02 -0.65
CA VAL A 106 -17.94 -9.17 -2.07
C VAL A 106 -16.99 -10.15 -2.74
N TYR A 107 -17.59 -11.15 -3.34
CA TYR A 107 -16.97 -12.07 -4.27
C TYR A 107 -17.31 -11.65 -5.69
N PHE A 108 -16.38 -11.77 -6.63
CA PHE A 108 -16.59 -11.32 -7.99
C PHE A 108 -16.28 -12.41 -9.01
N ASP A 109 -17.23 -12.68 -9.90
CA ASP A 109 -17.09 -13.56 -11.04
C ASP A 109 -16.85 -12.76 -12.34
N VAL A 110 -15.65 -12.89 -12.91
CA VAL A 110 -15.28 -12.20 -14.16
C VAL A 110 -15.63 -12.99 -15.43
N THR A 111 -16.12 -14.23 -15.31
CA THR A 111 -16.17 -15.23 -16.40
C THR A 111 -16.89 -14.79 -17.66
N HIS A 112 -18.04 -14.13 -17.53
CA HIS A 112 -18.87 -13.75 -18.67
C HIS A 112 -18.96 -12.24 -18.88
N SER A 113 -18.09 -11.47 -18.24
CA SER A 113 -18.04 -10.02 -18.43
C SER A 113 -17.44 -9.69 -19.81
N PHE A 114 -18.20 -8.98 -20.66
CA PHE A 114 -17.81 -8.69 -22.04
C PHE A 114 -17.29 -7.25 -22.23
N ARG A 115 -16.32 -7.06 -23.14
CA ARG A 115 -15.76 -5.75 -23.54
C ARG A 115 -15.27 -4.91 -22.35
N SER A 116 -15.86 -3.75 -22.11
CA SER A 116 -15.48 -2.77 -21.08
C SER A 116 -16.04 -3.07 -19.69
N ILE A 117 -16.99 -4.01 -19.57
CA ILE A 117 -17.65 -4.33 -18.30
C ILE A 117 -16.68 -4.83 -17.21
N PRO A 118 -15.73 -5.77 -17.48
CA PRO A 118 -14.77 -6.19 -16.45
C PRO A 118 -13.96 -5.02 -15.86
N LEU A 119 -13.53 -4.09 -16.72
CA LEU A 119 -12.78 -2.90 -16.32
C LEU A 119 -13.66 -1.95 -15.48
N LEU A 120 -14.90 -1.71 -15.93
CA LEU A 120 -15.87 -0.90 -15.19
C LEU A 120 -16.14 -1.47 -13.80
N VAL A 121 -16.42 -2.77 -13.72
CA VAL A 121 -16.74 -3.44 -12.45
C VAL A 121 -15.56 -3.39 -11.50
N THR A 122 -14.35 -3.68 -11.99
CA THR A 122 -13.13 -3.55 -11.16
C THR A 122 -12.99 -2.13 -10.61
N SER A 123 -13.30 -1.11 -11.42
CA SER A 123 -13.29 0.29 -10.99
C SER A 123 -14.36 0.60 -9.94
N VAL A 124 -15.58 0.09 -10.12
CA VAL A 124 -16.68 0.22 -9.15
C VAL A 124 -16.31 -0.44 -7.83
N LEU A 125 -15.78 -1.67 -7.85
CA LEU A 125 -15.40 -2.43 -6.67
C LEU A 125 -14.27 -1.72 -5.91
N ASN A 126 -13.24 -1.23 -6.60
CA ASN A 126 -12.15 -0.47 -5.99
C ASN A 126 -12.64 0.84 -5.35
N TYR A 127 -13.54 1.55 -6.04
CA TYR A 127 -14.14 2.77 -5.48
C TYR A 127 -15.04 2.47 -4.27
N ALA A 128 -15.84 1.41 -4.34
CA ALA A 128 -16.69 0.97 -3.23
C ALA A 128 -15.86 0.51 -2.02
N LYS A 129 -14.76 -0.22 -2.23
CA LYS A 129 -13.81 -0.56 -1.18
C LYS A 129 -13.32 0.69 -0.45
N PHE A 130 -12.97 1.74 -1.19
CA PHE A 130 -12.51 3.00 -0.62
C PHE A 130 -13.62 3.79 0.11
N VAL A 131 -14.79 3.97 -0.52
CA VAL A 131 -15.85 4.86 0.01
C VAL A 131 -16.73 4.16 1.05
N LYS A 132 -17.04 2.88 0.85
CA LYS A 132 -17.96 2.10 1.70
C LYS A 132 -17.23 1.21 2.71
N GLY A 133 -15.91 1.06 2.62
CA GLY A 133 -15.15 0.17 3.50
C GLY A 133 -15.55 -1.31 3.35
N MET A 134 -16.12 -1.68 2.21
CA MET A 134 -16.43 -3.08 1.87
C MET A 134 -15.13 -3.85 1.56
N GLU A 135 -15.19 -5.17 1.62
CA GLU A 135 -14.05 -6.05 1.34
C GLU A 135 -14.29 -6.84 0.04
N ILE A 136 -13.28 -6.88 -0.83
CA ILE A 136 -13.26 -7.78 -1.98
C ILE A 136 -12.53 -9.04 -1.52
N GLU A 137 -13.29 -10.10 -1.25
CA GLU A 137 -12.79 -11.36 -0.68
C GLU A 137 -12.07 -12.19 -1.73
N GLU A 138 -12.79 -12.67 -2.75
CA GLU A 138 -12.18 -13.37 -3.87
C GLU A 138 -12.73 -12.99 -5.24
N ILE A 139 -11.86 -13.06 -6.25
CA ILE A 139 -12.22 -12.91 -7.67
C ILE A 139 -12.06 -14.25 -8.35
N TYR A 140 -13.11 -14.76 -8.98
CA TYR A 140 -13.15 -16.04 -9.67
C TYR A 140 -13.28 -15.89 -11.18
N TYR A 141 -12.64 -16.79 -11.90
CA TYR A 141 -12.74 -16.92 -13.35
C TYR A 141 -12.92 -18.39 -13.74
N GLY A 142 -14.10 -18.76 -14.24
CA GLY A 142 -14.37 -20.06 -14.82
C GLY A 142 -13.77 -20.17 -16.22
N ALA A 143 -12.62 -20.83 -16.33
CA ALA A 143 -11.92 -20.99 -17.60
C ALA A 143 -12.50 -22.14 -18.42
N PHE A 144 -13.69 -21.92 -18.98
CA PHE A 144 -14.39 -22.92 -19.82
C PHE A 144 -13.54 -23.46 -20.97
N GLU A 145 -12.76 -22.58 -21.61
CA GLU A 145 -11.86 -22.96 -22.72
C GLU A 145 -10.64 -23.77 -22.27
N ALA A 146 -10.32 -23.78 -20.98
CA ALA A 146 -9.21 -24.55 -20.40
C ALA A 146 -9.65 -25.94 -19.89
N LYS A 147 -10.77 -26.45 -20.41
CA LYS A 147 -11.29 -27.76 -20.01
C LYS A 147 -10.40 -28.90 -20.47
N ASP A 148 -10.33 -29.94 -19.65
CA ASP A 148 -9.57 -31.16 -19.94
C ASP A 148 -10.35 -32.14 -20.84
N GLU A 149 -9.72 -33.28 -21.14
CA GLU A 149 -10.32 -34.37 -21.93
C GLU A 149 -11.56 -34.99 -21.27
N GLU A 150 -11.71 -34.84 -19.95
CA GLU A 150 -12.86 -35.31 -19.17
C GLU A 150 -13.98 -34.25 -19.07
N ASN A 151 -13.90 -33.17 -19.86
CA ASN A 151 -14.84 -32.05 -19.87
C ASN A 151 -14.94 -31.36 -18.49
N ARG A 152 -13.81 -31.26 -17.77
CA ARG A 152 -13.69 -30.50 -16.53
C ARG A 152 -13.03 -29.16 -16.78
N ALA A 153 -13.68 -28.07 -16.41
CA ALA A 153 -13.17 -26.71 -16.56
C ALA A 153 -12.70 -26.15 -15.20
N PRO A 154 -11.46 -25.67 -15.07
CA PRO A 154 -11.00 -25.06 -13.82
C PRO A 154 -11.65 -23.70 -13.58
N ILE A 155 -11.89 -23.39 -12.31
CA ILE A 155 -12.09 -22.02 -11.83
C ILE A 155 -10.76 -21.54 -11.25
N PHE A 156 -10.29 -20.39 -11.73
CA PHE A 156 -9.12 -19.72 -11.19
C PHE A 156 -9.53 -18.68 -10.15
N ASN A 157 -8.76 -18.57 -9.07
CA ASN A 157 -8.83 -17.46 -8.14
C ASN A 157 -7.80 -16.40 -8.57
N LEU A 158 -8.29 -15.20 -8.91
CA LEU A 158 -7.55 -14.06 -9.41
C LEU A 158 -7.34 -12.95 -8.37
N SER A 159 -7.68 -13.20 -7.10
CA SER A 159 -7.64 -12.20 -6.02
C SER A 159 -6.27 -11.57 -5.82
N ALA A 160 -5.20 -12.33 -6.10
CA ALA A 160 -3.82 -11.83 -6.04
C ALA A 160 -3.59 -10.60 -6.94
N PHE A 161 -4.33 -10.47 -8.05
CA PHE A 161 -4.22 -9.32 -8.94
C PHE A 161 -4.93 -8.07 -8.39
N ASN A 162 -5.99 -8.23 -7.60
CA ASN A 162 -6.66 -7.11 -6.95
C ASN A 162 -5.75 -6.43 -5.91
N GLN A 163 -4.89 -7.22 -5.26
CA GLN A 163 -3.92 -6.71 -4.30
C GLN A 163 -2.87 -5.81 -4.96
N ILE A 164 -2.67 -5.85 -6.28
CA ILE A 164 -1.68 -5.00 -6.98
C ILE A 164 -2.00 -3.51 -6.79
N THR A 165 -3.28 -3.13 -6.78
CA THR A 165 -3.68 -1.75 -6.51
C THR A 165 -3.32 -1.35 -5.08
N ASP A 166 -3.58 -2.22 -4.10
CA ASP A 166 -3.21 -1.97 -2.70
C ASP A 166 -1.69 -1.86 -2.53
N TRP A 167 -0.91 -2.74 -3.17
CA TRP A 167 0.54 -2.68 -3.20
C TRP A 167 1.02 -1.36 -3.80
N THR A 168 0.46 -0.95 -4.94
CA THR A 168 0.82 0.31 -5.60
C THR A 168 0.62 1.50 -4.67
N ILE A 169 -0.58 1.64 -4.09
CA ILE A 169 -0.93 2.75 -3.19
C ILE A 169 -0.04 2.74 -1.93
N ALA A 170 0.14 1.57 -1.32
CA ALA A 170 0.96 1.44 -0.12
C ALA A 170 2.44 1.76 -0.37
N SER A 171 2.94 1.40 -1.57
CA SER A 171 4.32 1.66 -2.00
C SER A 171 4.53 3.13 -2.28
N GLU A 172 3.66 3.74 -3.09
CA GLU A 172 3.69 5.19 -3.37
C GLU A 172 3.67 5.97 -2.07
N LYS A 173 2.77 5.62 -1.14
CA LYS A 173 2.69 6.29 0.16
C LYS A 173 4.02 6.28 0.90
N PHE A 174 4.74 5.16 0.93
CA PHE A 174 6.06 5.12 1.55
C PHE A 174 7.11 5.90 0.72
N LEU A 175 7.15 5.70 -0.59
CA LEU A 175 8.18 6.25 -1.48
C LEU A 175 8.09 7.77 -1.65
N GLU A 176 6.90 8.35 -1.47
CA GLU A 176 6.64 9.80 -1.61
C GLU A 176 6.50 10.51 -0.26
N THR A 177 6.16 9.82 0.83
CA THR A 177 5.89 10.47 2.13
C THR A 177 6.66 9.90 3.31
N GLY A 178 7.31 8.74 3.14
CA GLY A 178 7.97 8.02 4.23
C GLY A 178 7.01 7.30 5.19
N ASP A 179 5.69 7.33 4.96
CA ASP A 179 4.71 6.60 5.78
C ASP A 179 4.63 5.12 5.36
N SER A 180 5.17 4.25 6.22
CA SER A 180 5.22 2.81 5.96
C SER A 180 4.03 2.01 6.49
N ARG A 181 3.05 2.64 7.16
CA ARG A 181 1.97 1.91 7.87
C ARG A 181 1.13 1.03 6.95
N ALA A 182 0.79 1.53 5.76
CA ALA A 182 0.00 0.77 4.78
C ALA A 182 0.80 -0.42 4.26
N LEU A 183 2.06 -0.18 3.85
CA LEU A 183 2.94 -1.22 3.33
C LEU A 183 3.23 -2.31 4.36
N ALA A 184 3.54 -1.92 5.59
CA ALA A 184 3.78 -2.85 6.70
C ALA A 184 2.55 -3.71 7.02
N ARG A 185 1.33 -3.15 6.90
CA ARG A 185 0.08 -3.87 7.11
C ARG A 185 -0.13 -4.95 6.03
N ILE A 186 0.07 -4.61 4.76
CA ILE A 186 -0.08 -5.57 3.65
C ILE A 186 0.97 -6.68 3.78
N LEU A 187 2.24 -6.34 4.07
CA LEU A 187 3.28 -7.34 4.31
C LEU A 187 2.87 -8.30 5.42
N LYS A 188 2.32 -7.78 6.53
CA LYS A 188 1.86 -8.59 7.65
C LYS A 188 0.64 -9.46 7.31
N SER A 189 -0.32 -8.97 6.52
CA SER A 189 -1.48 -9.78 6.12
C SER A 189 -1.08 -10.95 5.24
N GLU A 190 -0.07 -10.79 4.39
CA GLU A 190 0.42 -11.87 3.52
C GLU A 190 1.26 -12.91 4.26
N ILE A 191 2.14 -12.49 5.18
CA ILE A 191 3.07 -13.42 5.85
C ILE A 191 2.50 -14.10 7.08
N ASN A 192 1.56 -13.47 7.79
CA ASN A 192 1.03 -14.02 9.05
C ASN A 192 0.35 -15.40 8.87
N PRO A 193 -0.49 -15.63 7.85
CA PRO A 193 -1.05 -16.95 7.58
C PRO A 193 0.05 -18.00 7.36
N ILE A 194 1.06 -17.66 6.56
CA ILE A 194 2.17 -18.56 6.20
C ILE A 194 2.99 -18.94 7.44
N LEU A 195 3.30 -17.96 8.29
CA LEU A 195 4.02 -18.18 9.54
C LEU A 195 3.21 -19.06 10.50
N ARG A 196 1.89 -18.87 10.59
CA ARG A 196 1.02 -19.71 11.42
C ARG A 196 0.97 -21.16 10.91
N GLU A 197 0.77 -21.35 9.61
CA GLU A 197 0.70 -22.69 8.99
C GLU A 197 2.02 -23.45 9.09
N LYS A 198 3.13 -22.78 8.77
CA LYS A 198 4.48 -23.37 8.82
C LYS A 198 5.10 -23.31 10.23
N LYS A 199 4.34 -22.95 11.27
CA LYS A 199 4.79 -22.82 12.68
C LYS A 199 6.12 -22.06 12.82
N ASP A 200 6.19 -20.88 12.21
CA ASP A 200 7.35 -20.00 12.18
C ASP A 200 8.61 -20.69 11.61
N LYS A 201 8.50 -21.57 10.62
CA LYS A 201 9.67 -22.20 9.98
C LYS A 201 10.05 -21.61 8.64
N ASP A 202 9.22 -20.76 8.05
CA ASP A 202 9.50 -20.15 6.75
C ASP A 202 10.53 -19.03 6.86
N HIS A 203 11.70 -19.23 6.25
CA HIS A 203 12.83 -18.29 6.34
C HIS A 203 12.51 -16.96 5.67
N TYR A 204 12.01 -17.01 4.44
CA TYR A 204 11.70 -15.82 3.64
C TYR A 204 10.60 -14.99 4.31
N ALA A 205 9.51 -15.63 4.79
CA ALA A 205 8.45 -14.93 5.51
C ALA A 205 8.96 -14.23 6.79
N LYS A 206 9.94 -14.80 7.50
CA LYS A 206 10.57 -14.15 8.66
C LYS A 206 11.37 -12.91 8.29
N LEU A 207 12.14 -12.98 7.19
CA LEU A 207 12.88 -11.83 6.70
C LEU A 207 11.94 -10.70 6.30
N VAL A 208 10.86 -11.02 5.58
CA VAL A 208 9.82 -10.06 5.20
C VAL A 208 9.15 -9.46 6.45
N ASN A 209 8.86 -10.26 7.47
CA ASN A 209 8.33 -9.75 8.74
C ASN A 209 9.30 -8.76 9.40
N LYS A 210 10.60 -9.09 9.41
CA LYS A 210 11.64 -8.19 9.92
C LYS A 210 11.66 -6.87 9.15
N VAL A 211 11.59 -6.91 7.81
CA VAL A 211 11.50 -5.67 7.00
C VAL A 211 10.27 -4.86 7.36
N SER A 212 9.10 -5.49 7.48
CA SER A 212 7.86 -4.81 7.91
C SER A 212 8.04 -4.09 9.25
N ASP A 213 8.65 -4.73 10.24
CA ASP A 213 8.90 -4.10 11.54
C ASP A 213 9.92 -2.95 11.44
N LYS A 214 11.00 -3.12 10.66
CA LYS A 214 12.02 -2.06 10.48
C LYS A 214 11.49 -0.85 9.71
N LEU A 215 10.61 -1.07 8.73
CA LEU A 215 9.88 -0.02 8.03
C LEU A 215 9.07 0.84 9.01
N VAL A 216 8.35 0.22 9.95
CA VAL A 216 7.55 0.94 10.96
C VAL A 216 8.44 1.72 11.92
N CYS A 217 9.53 1.11 12.42
CA CYS A 217 10.47 1.80 13.31
C CYS A 217 11.12 3.01 12.63
N PHE A 218 11.57 2.85 11.38
CA PHE A 218 12.20 3.91 10.60
C PHE A 218 11.25 5.08 10.36
N SER A 219 10.06 4.80 9.81
CA SER A 219 9.02 5.80 9.58
C SER A 219 8.64 6.54 10.87
N SER A 220 8.44 5.81 11.97
CA SER A 220 8.09 6.42 13.26
C SER A 220 9.18 7.38 13.76
N ALA A 221 10.46 7.02 13.62
CA ALA A 221 11.57 7.87 14.02
C ALA A 221 11.70 9.12 13.14
N LEU A 222 11.39 9.00 11.85
CA LEU A 222 11.38 10.09 10.88
C LEU A 222 10.31 11.14 11.25
N TYR A 223 9.06 10.71 11.40
CA TYR A 223 7.93 11.60 11.71
C TYR A 223 8.06 12.28 13.08
N THR A 224 8.75 11.65 14.03
CA THR A 224 8.95 12.16 15.40
C THR A 224 10.34 12.73 15.66
N VAL A 225 11.16 12.91 14.62
CA VAL A 225 12.50 13.53 14.68
C VAL A 225 13.40 12.91 15.75
N ARG A 226 13.45 11.58 15.81
CA ARG A 226 14.24 10.85 16.80
C ARG A 226 15.68 10.64 16.32
N GLY A 227 16.43 11.74 16.20
CA GLY A 227 17.79 11.77 15.66
C GLY A 227 18.76 10.76 16.29
N LYS A 228 18.62 10.46 17.59
CA LYS A 228 19.45 9.47 18.29
C LYS A 228 19.28 8.03 17.79
N VAL A 229 18.10 7.67 17.27
CA VAL A 229 17.78 6.29 16.86
C VAL A 229 17.50 6.15 15.37
N ILE A 230 17.28 7.25 14.65
CA ILE A 230 16.94 7.22 13.22
C ILE A 230 18.04 6.56 12.40
N ILE A 231 19.31 6.82 12.73
CA ILE A 231 20.48 6.19 12.08
C ILE A 231 20.46 4.69 12.29
N ARG A 232 20.29 4.26 13.55
CA ARG A 232 20.20 2.83 13.91
C ARG A 232 19.05 2.16 13.15
N TYR A 233 17.89 2.79 13.09
CA TYR A 233 16.73 2.22 12.39
C TYR A 233 16.89 2.22 10.88
N GLY A 234 17.50 3.27 10.29
CA GLY A 234 17.86 3.32 8.88
C GLY A 234 18.81 2.20 8.49
N LYS A 235 19.89 2.01 9.27
CA LYS A 235 20.83 0.90 9.09
C LYS A 235 20.16 -0.47 9.24
N GLN A 236 19.34 -0.66 10.28
CA GLN A 236 18.61 -1.92 10.46
C GLN A 236 17.63 -2.22 9.33
N LEU A 237 17.00 -1.19 8.75
CA LEU A 237 16.12 -1.34 7.60
C LEU A 237 16.94 -1.69 6.35
N LYS A 238 18.05 -1.00 6.10
CA LYS A 238 18.99 -1.32 5.03
C LYS A 238 19.46 -2.79 5.10
N GLU A 239 19.97 -3.23 6.24
CA GLU A 239 20.42 -4.60 6.46
C GLU A 239 19.30 -5.63 6.28
N ALA A 240 18.07 -5.29 6.70
CA ALA A 240 16.92 -6.18 6.52
C ALA A 240 16.51 -6.32 5.04
N LEU A 241 16.64 -5.26 4.25
CA LEU A 241 16.38 -5.28 2.81
C LEU A 241 17.47 -6.03 2.05
N GLU A 242 18.75 -5.82 2.41
CA GLU A 242 19.89 -6.56 1.86
C GLU A 242 19.73 -8.06 2.08
N ALA A 243 19.29 -8.48 3.27
CA ALA A 243 19.06 -9.89 3.60
C ALA A 243 17.97 -10.57 2.75
N ILE A 244 17.07 -9.82 2.11
CA ILE A 244 16.01 -10.38 1.24
C ILE A 244 16.43 -10.38 -0.23
N LYS A 245 17.35 -9.51 -0.63
CA LYS A 245 17.64 -9.20 -2.04
C LYS A 245 18.05 -10.42 -2.86
N ASP A 246 18.76 -11.35 -2.25
CA ASP A 246 19.29 -12.56 -2.89
C ASP A 246 18.51 -13.84 -2.53
N GLU A 247 17.45 -13.72 -1.74
CA GLU A 247 16.62 -14.84 -1.33
C GLU A 247 15.61 -15.22 -2.42
N LYS A 248 15.41 -16.52 -2.64
CA LYS A 248 14.40 -16.99 -3.58
C LYS A 248 13.01 -16.76 -3.00
N ASN A 249 12.20 -15.97 -3.71
CA ASN A 249 10.79 -15.82 -3.39
C ASN A 249 9.97 -16.96 -3.99
N GLU A 250 9.43 -17.82 -3.13
CA GLU A 250 8.44 -18.85 -3.51
C GLU A 250 7.00 -18.43 -3.21
N ILE A 251 6.80 -17.28 -2.54
CA ILE A 251 5.49 -16.79 -2.10
C ILE A 251 4.90 -15.88 -3.18
N MET A 252 3.91 -16.40 -3.92
CA MET A 252 3.31 -15.69 -5.07
C MET A 252 2.71 -14.33 -4.69
N SER A 253 2.07 -14.21 -3.52
CA SER A 253 1.43 -12.95 -3.10
C SER A 253 2.43 -11.84 -2.75
N LEU A 254 3.72 -12.18 -2.57
CA LEU A 254 4.81 -11.22 -2.35
C LEU A 254 5.55 -10.85 -3.65
N VAL A 255 5.14 -11.35 -4.81
CA VAL A 255 5.72 -10.95 -6.10
C VAL A 255 5.68 -9.42 -6.31
N PRO A 256 4.59 -8.69 -6.01
CA PRO A 256 4.57 -7.23 -6.13
C PRO A 256 5.58 -6.55 -5.21
N PHE A 257 5.70 -7.00 -3.96
CA PHE A 257 6.69 -6.47 -3.01
C PHE A 257 8.12 -6.61 -3.52
N ASN A 258 8.47 -7.74 -4.15
CA ASN A 258 9.80 -7.94 -4.71
C ASN A 258 10.14 -6.95 -5.82
N LYS A 259 9.16 -6.48 -6.57
CA LYS A 259 9.38 -5.49 -7.64
C LYS A 259 9.73 -4.10 -7.12
N ILE A 260 9.33 -3.78 -5.89
CA ILE A 260 9.58 -2.47 -5.26
C ILE A 260 10.75 -2.49 -4.26
N LEU A 261 11.32 -3.66 -3.92
CA LEU A 261 12.40 -3.80 -2.93
C LEU A 261 13.55 -2.84 -3.18
N ASN A 262 14.04 -2.75 -4.42
CA ASN A 262 15.12 -1.85 -4.78
C ASN A 262 14.73 -0.39 -4.56
N MET A 263 13.50 0.01 -4.91
CA MET A 263 13.03 1.38 -4.70
C MET A 263 13.02 1.76 -3.21
N ILE A 264 12.61 0.83 -2.33
CA ILE A 264 12.66 1.00 -0.88
C ILE A 264 14.11 1.07 -0.39
N TYR A 265 14.97 0.18 -0.89
CA TYR A 265 16.39 0.12 -0.53
C TYR A 265 17.11 1.42 -0.86
N GLU A 266 16.89 2.02 -2.04
CA GLU A 266 17.53 3.29 -2.41
C GLU A 266 17.25 4.42 -1.40
N LYS A 267 16.08 4.42 -0.74
CA LYS A 267 15.75 5.41 0.30
C LYS A 267 16.62 5.29 1.56
N VAL A 268 17.28 4.16 1.77
CA VAL A 268 18.11 3.88 2.96
C VAL A 268 19.53 3.42 2.61
N ALA A 269 19.89 3.32 1.33
CA ALA A 269 21.19 2.83 0.89
C ALA A 269 22.35 3.67 1.44
N PHE A 270 22.14 4.98 1.63
CA PHE A 270 23.14 5.93 2.09
C PHE A 270 23.58 5.73 3.56
N TYR A 271 22.84 4.96 4.38
CA TYR A 271 23.23 4.75 5.78
C TYR A 271 24.57 4.00 5.85
N SER A 272 25.58 4.73 6.32
CA SER A 272 26.98 4.31 6.37
C SER A 272 27.45 4.03 7.80
N GLY A 273 26.82 4.68 8.79
CA GLY A 273 27.25 4.74 10.18
C GLY A 273 27.91 6.06 10.57
N GLU A 274 28.27 6.92 9.60
CA GLU A 274 28.85 8.23 9.87
C GLU A 274 27.78 9.22 10.33
N ILE A 275 27.81 9.60 11.62
CA ILE A 275 26.68 10.26 12.28
C ILE A 275 26.24 11.57 11.60
N VAL A 276 27.18 12.43 11.24
CA VAL A 276 26.88 13.74 10.63
C VAL A 276 26.35 13.55 9.21
N LEU A 277 26.97 12.66 8.44
CA LEU A 277 26.61 12.41 7.04
C LEU A 277 25.26 11.68 6.93
N ASP A 278 25.03 10.67 7.75
CA ASP A 278 23.77 9.91 7.77
C ASP A 278 22.59 10.81 8.15
N ILE A 279 22.74 11.68 9.16
CA ILE A 279 21.68 12.65 9.51
C ILE A 279 21.50 13.66 8.37
N HIS A 280 22.57 14.14 7.74
CA HIS A 280 22.47 15.08 6.63
C HIS A 280 21.71 14.48 5.44
N ASN A 281 22.01 13.24 5.06
CA ASN A 281 21.27 12.53 4.03
C ASN A 281 19.82 12.24 4.45
N THR A 282 19.58 12.03 5.74
CA THR A 282 18.21 11.93 6.29
C THR A 282 17.43 13.24 6.16
N VAL A 283 18.08 14.41 6.28
CA VAL A 283 17.46 15.72 6.02
C VAL A 283 17.05 15.82 4.55
N LYS A 284 17.92 15.40 3.62
CA LYS A 284 17.59 15.36 2.18
C LYS A 284 16.42 14.44 1.91
N LEU A 285 16.39 13.27 2.54
CA LEU A 285 15.28 12.32 2.46
C LEU A 285 13.97 12.91 3.03
N CYS A 286 14.01 13.63 4.16
CA CYS A 286 12.84 14.32 4.70
C CYS A 286 12.29 15.35 3.71
N LYS A 287 13.17 16.11 3.04
CA LYS A 287 12.76 17.06 2.00
C LYS A 287 12.07 16.34 0.84
N GLU A 288 12.64 15.23 0.38
CA GLU A 288 12.05 14.40 -0.69
C GLU A 288 10.65 13.93 -0.30
N PHE A 289 10.48 13.47 0.94
CA PHE A 289 9.18 13.05 1.50
C PHE A 289 8.23 14.20 1.87
N ASN A 290 8.57 15.45 1.54
CA ASN A 290 7.82 16.65 1.91
C ASN A 290 7.63 16.84 3.44
N LEU A 291 8.53 16.28 4.26
CA LEU A 291 8.60 16.43 5.71
C LEU A 291 9.44 17.67 6.11
N VAL A 292 9.01 18.85 5.65
CA VAL A 292 9.77 20.11 5.73
C VAL A 292 10.15 20.47 7.17
N GLN A 293 9.21 20.38 8.12
CA GLN A 293 9.46 20.70 9.53
C GLN A 293 10.46 19.74 10.18
N GLN A 294 10.35 18.44 9.87
CA GLN A 294 11.27 17.40 10.33
C GLN A 294 12.67 17.65 9.76
N ALA A 295 12.77 18.00 8.47
CA ALA A 295 14.04 18.32 7.81
C ALA A 295 14.76 19.49 8.52
N TYR A 296 14.08 20.60 8.78
CA TYR A 296 14.66 21.72 9.52
C TYR A 296 15.08 21.35 10.94
N THR A 297 14.26 20.57 11.64
CA THR A 297 14.58 20.15 13.01
C THR A 297 15.81 19.24 13.02
N LEU A 298 15.88 18.26 12.11
CA LEU A 298 17.05 17.39 11.96
C LEU A 298 18.29 18.18 11.55
N LEU A 299 18.17 19.12 10.62
CA LEU A 299 19.30 19.93 10.14
C LEU A 299 19.91 20.77 11.27
N ARG A 300 19.05 21.41 12.07
CA ARG A 300 19.47 22.16 13.27
C ARG A 300 20.19 21.27 14.27
N GLU A 301 19.63 20.10 14.57
CA GLU A 301 20.24 19.14 15.49
C GLU A 301 21.55 18.56 14.94
N ASN A 302 21.66 18.40 13.62
CA ASN A 302 22.86 17.88 12.98
C ASN A 302 24.02 18.88 13.03
N LEU A 303 23.73 20.16 12.95
CA LEU A 303 24.74 21.21 13.11
C LEU A 303 25.36 21.16 14.51
N VAL A 304 24.53 20.97 15.54
CA VAL A 304 25.02 20.74 16.92
C VAL A 304 25.85 19.45 16.99
N THR A 305 25.43 18.38 16.33
CA THR A 305 26.18 17.12 16.25
C THR A 305 27.55 17.33 15.59
N TYR A 306 27.60 18.02 14.44
CA TYR A 306 28.84 18.37 13.75
C TYR A 306 29.79 19.18 14.65
N ALA A 307 29.27 20.19 15.33
CA ALA A 307 30.04 21.01 16.25
C ALA A 307 30.61 20.19 17.42
N CYS A 308 29.82 19.26 17.98
CA CYS A 308 30.31 18.33 19.00
C CYS A 308 31.45 17.45 18.47
N VAL A 309 31.31 16.89 17.26
CA VAL A 309 32.34 16.05 16.63
C VAL A 309 33.62 16.85 16.41
N LYS A 310 33.55 18.06 15.86
CA LYS A 310 34.73 18.92 15.65
C LYS A 310 35.41 19.34 16.96
N ALA A 311 34.63 19.49 18.05
CA ALA A 311 35.15 19.77 19.38
C ALA A 311 35.65 18.53 20.15
N GLY A 312 35.50 17.32 19.60
CA GLY A 312 35.89 16.07 20.26
C GLY A 312 34.97 15.65 21.41
N PHE A 313 33.72 16.15 21.44
CA PHE A 313 32.74 15.81 22.47
C PHE A 313 31.90 14.59 22.09
N ASP A 314 31.46 13.85 23.11
CA ASP A 314 30.48 12.78 22.93
C ASP A 314 29.13 13.37 22.49
N VAL A 315 28.74 13.03 21.27
CA VAL A 315 27.47 13.44 20.63
C VAL A 315 26.22 12.90 21.32
N TYR A 316 26.35 11.92 22.23
CA TYR A 316 25.25 11.38 23.02
C TYR A 316 25.16 11.97 24.43
N ASP A 317 26.21 12.64 24.91
CA ASP A 317 26.20 13.32 26.20
C ASP A 317 25.28 14.54 26.16
N LYS A 318 24.33 14.59 27.08
CA LYS A 318 23.30 15.65 27.11
C LYS A 318 23.93 17.00 27.42
N LYS A 319 24.86 17.05 28.37
CA LYS A 319 25.43 18.29 28.87
C LYS A 319 26.35 18.92 27.82
N ALA A 320 27.21 18.13 27.20
CA ALA A 320 28.08 18.55 26.11
C ALA A 320 27.29 19.13 24.93
N ARG A 321 26.19 18.47 24.52
CA ARG A 321 25.31 19.01 23.46
C ARG A 321 24.66 20.34 23.84
N GLU A 322 24.14 20.44 25.05
CA GLU A 322 23.51 21.68 25.54
C GLU A 322 24.51 22.84 25.58
N ASP A 323 25.71 22.60 26.08
CA ASP A 323 26.75 23.61 26.18
C ASP A 323 27.29 23.99 24.78
N THR A 324 27.43 23.02 23.88
CA THR A 324 27.77 23.27 22.46
C THR A 324 26.71 24.16 21.79
N ALA A 325 25.43 23.83 21.95
CA ALA A 325 24.35 24.63 21.37
C ALA A 325 24.31 26.06 21.94
N LYS A 326 24.62 26.24 23.23
CA LYS A 326 24.75 27.56 23.87
C LYS A 326 25.93 28.34 23.30
N ALA A 327 27.10 27.72 23.16
CA ALA A 327 28.29 28.37 22.60
C ALA A 327 28.06 28.85 21.15
N ILE A 328 27.44 28.02 20.29
CA ILE A 328 27.04 28.44 18.94
C ILE A 328 26.08 29.64 19.00
N SER A 329 25.10 29.60 19.90
CA SER A 329 24.12 30.69 20.06
C SER A 329 24.75 31.98 20.60
N ALA A 330 25.75 31.86 21.47
CA ALA A 330 26.55 32.96 22.01
C ALA A 330 27.57 33.50 20.99
N LYS A 331 27.71 32.85 19.83
CA LYS A 331 28.66 33.18 18.76
C LYS A 331 30.12 33.03 19.19
N GLU A 332 30.39 32.06 20.05
CA GLU A 332 31.71 31.79 20.61
C GLU A 332 32.30 30.49 20.03
N TYR A 333 33.62 30.41 19.93
CA TYR A 333 34.42 29.20 19.64
C TYR A 333 34.19 28.48 18.29
N PHE A 334 33.22 28.89 17.48
CA PHE A 334 32.90 28.26 16.20
C PHE A 334 33.07 29.22 15.01
N ASP A 335 33.31 28.65 13.83
CA ASP A 335 33.42 29.41 12.60
C ASP A 335 32.16 30.24 12.31
N LYS A 336 32.37 31.43 11.76
CA LYS A 336 31.30 32.36 11.41
C LYS A 336 30.22 31.70 10.54
N LYS A 337 30.61 30.85 9.59
CA LYS A 337 29.68 30.10 8.72
C LYS A 337 28.71 29.21 9.52
N VAL A 338 29.22 28.51 10.55
CA VAL A 338 28.44 27.61 11.43
C VAL A 338 27.45 28.40 12.28
N ILE A 339 27.89 29.54 12.81
CA ILE A 339 27.05 30.43 13.62
C ILE A 339 25.90 31.02 12.78
N GLU A 340 26.20 31.52 11.59
CA GLU A 340 25.22 32.14 10.70
C GLU A 340 24.15 31.14 10.26
N ILE A 341 24.55 29.96 9.77
CA ILE A 341 23.60 28.95 9.31
C ILE A 341 22.75 28.40 10.47
N TYR A 342 23.32 28.23 11.67
CA TYR A 342 22.55 27.82 12.85
C TYR A 342 21.48 28.85 13.23
N SER A 343 21.82 30.14 13.18
CA SER A 343 20.87 31.23 13.43
C SER A 343 19.73 31.23 12.42
N ASP A 344 20.05 31.12 11.13
CA ASP A 344 19.07 31.12 10.04
C ASP A 344 18.12 29.93 10.14
N ILE A 345 18.65 28.72 10.32
CA ILE A 345 17.84 27.50 10.52
C ILE A 345 16.94 27.66 11.75
N SER A 346 17.48 28.17 12.86
CA SER A 346 16.73 28.33 14.11
C SER A 346 15.57 29.32 13.96
N TYR A 347 15.78 30.42 13.25
CA TYR A 347 14.72 31.39 12.94
C TYR A 347 13.59 30.73 12.15
N ILE A 348 13.93 30.06 11.05
CA ILE A 348 12.97 29.42 10.14
C ILE A 348 12.21 28.28 10.83
N ARG A 349 12.93 27.38 11.51
CA ARG A 349 12.34 26.25 12.24
C ARG A 349 11.37 26.73 13.32
N ASN A 350 11.72 27.81 14.01
CA ASN A 350 10.83 28.36 15.02
C ASN A 350 9.59 29.02 14.39
N ASP A 351 9.72 29.72 13.26
CA ASP A 351 8.57 30.26 12.53
C ASP A 351 7.53 29.18 12.20
N ILE A 352 7.98 28.03 11.66
CA ILE A 352 7.11 26.85 11.44
C ILE A 352 6.40 26.42 12.75
N ASN A 353 7.14 26.30 13.85
CA ASN A 353 6.57 25.82 15.13
C ASN A 353 5.61 26.82 15.77
N HIS A 354 5.76 28.10 15.49
CA HIS A 354 4.82 29.14 15.93
C HIS A 354 3.60 29.24 15.04
N GLY A 355 3.50 28.46 13.95
CA GLY A 355 2.28 28.34 13.14
C GLY A 355 1.80 29.65 12.50
N GLY A 356 2.72 30.57 12.20
CA GLY A 356 2.38 31.86 11.58
C GLY A 356 1.97 32.98 12.54
N TYR A 357 2.02 32.77 13.86
CA TYR A 357 1.69 33.83 14.85
C TYR A 357 2.83 34.83 15.13
N ARG A 358 3.82 34.92 14.24
CA ARG A 358 4.92 35.90 14.35
C ARG A 358 4.66 37.10 13.46
N ASP A 359 5.01 38.30 13.94
CA ASP A 359 4.89 39.54 13.16
C ASP A 359 5.64 39.48 11.81
N SER A 360 6.69 38.66 11.72
CA SER A 360 7.53 38.44 10.53
C SER A 360 7.42 37.01 9.96
N SER A 361 6.22 36.40 10.01
CA SER A 361 5.99 35.05 9.49
C SER A 361 6.28 34.96 7.99
N MET A 362 7.00 33.92 7.58
CA MET A 362 7.27 33.64 6.17
C MET A 362 6.05 33.04 5.46
N GLY A 363 5.95 33.29 4.16
CA GLY A 363 5.01 32.61 3.29
C GLY A 363 5.28 31.10 3.22
N ALA A 364 4.23 30.29 3.12
CA ALA A 364 4.31 28.83 3.14
C ALA A 364 5.20 28.26 2.01
N ASP A 365 5.21 28.92 0.86
CA ASP A 365 6.02 28.62 -0.33
C ASP A 365 7.53 28.74 -0.06
N LYS A 366 7.93 29.68 0.81
CA LYS A 366 9.36 29.99 1.05
C LYS A 366 10.10 28.93 1.86
N PHE A 367 9.40 28.14 2.68
CA PHE A 367 10.06 27.14 3.54
C PHE A 367 10.79 26.07 2.74
N ARG A 368 10.26 25.66 1.58
CA ARG A 368 10.91 24.63 0.76
C ARG A 368 12.16 25.18 0.06
N GLU A 369 12.06 26.37 -0.51
CA GLU A 369 13.18 27.06 -1.15
C GLU A 369 14.32 27.32 -0.17
N LYS A 370 13.99 27.81 1.02
CA LYS A 370 14.98 28.08 2.07
C LYS A 370 15.60 26.79 2.62
N LEU A 371 14.87 25.67 2.61
CA LEU A 371 15.42 24.39 3.07
C LEU A 371 16.54 23.92 2.15
N ASP A 372 16.39 24.08 0.83
CA ASP A 372 17.45 23.78 -0.15
C ASP A 372 18.71 24.63 0.09
N GLU A 373 18.53 25.93 0.31
CA GLU A 373 19.62 26.84 0.66
C GLU A 373 20.36 26.36 1.93
N MET A 374 19.62 26.00 2.98
CA MET A 374 20.22 25.58 4.25
C MET A 374 20.92 24.22 4.13
N ILE A 375 20.36 23.27 3.38
CA ILE A 375 21.00 21.98 3.10
C ILE A 375 22.34 22.20 2.40
N ASN A 376 22.36 23.01 1.34
CA ASN A 376 23.57 23.28 0.56
C ASN A 376 24.65 23.99 1.38
N ARG A 377 24.27 25.00 2.18
CA ARG A 377 25.21 25.71 3.07
C ARG A 377 25.83 24.77 4.10
N PHE A 378 25.06 23.84 4.67
CA PHE A 378 25.58 22.87 5.62
C PHE A 378 26.47 21.83 4.92
N GLU A 379 26.11 21.40 3.71
CA GLU A 379 26.90 20.48 2.91
C GLU A 379 28.30 21.01 2.60
N MET A 380 28.42 22.31 2.32
CA MET A 380 29.72 22.97 2.17
C MET A 380 30.57 22.88 3.45
N ILE A 381 29.96 23.05 4.63
CA ILE A 381 30.66 23.03 5.93
C ILE A 381 31.17 21.62 6.30
N ILE A 382 30.44 20.57 5.95
CA ILE A 382 30.84 19.19 6.29
C ILE A 382 31.87 18.60 5.32
N ASN A 383 32.01 19.20 4.13
CA ASN A 383 32.99 18.81 3.11
C ASN A 383 34.30 19.63 3.20
N GLU A 384 34.36 20.61 4.10
CA GLU A 384 35.57 21.34 4.53
C GLU A 384 36.33 20.56 5.63
#